data_AF-A0A953GPF7-F1
#
_entry.id   AF-A0A953GPF7-F1
#
_cell.length_a   1.000
_cell.length_b   1.000
_cell.length_c   1.000
_cell.angle_alpha   90.00
_cell.angle_beta   90.00
_cell.angle_gamma   90.00
#
_symmetry.space_group_name_H-M   'P 1'
#
loop_
_entity.id
_entity.type
_entity.pdbx_description
1 polymer ?
#
loop_
_entity_poly.entity_id
_entity_poly.type
_entity_poly.pdbx_seq_one_letter_code
_entity_poly.pdbx_strand_id
1 'polypeptide(L)'
;MLWKWHSNGKETGKETMTTERFLQLLNERVLLFDGATGTSLQTQYLTPEDFGGRDLDGCNEYLCISNPQAVRNVHYGFLEAGADIIETNSFGSASIVLAEYGIAEKAYELSRRSAELARACADEYSTPERPRLVAGSVGPTTKLPSLGQIDFDTMAAAFQEQIAGLIDGGADLLCIETCQDPLQTKCALYGAMAYFEQAGRTVPIIASVTIESTGTMLMGTEIAAALAILEPYSIITVIGMNCATGPKEMEENLRYLCQNSPKPIFVMPNAGIPENIGGKAHYHLTPEEMTMWMKKFVGEFGVAVIGGCCGTTPAHIKALRELIDTAPRAERKWEYTPSVASLYSAVPMRVDPAPLLIGERCNANGSKKFRELLAREDYDAMVAMAKEQVREGAHVLDLCVAYVGRDERRDMVEAVKRMATQVSLPLCIDSTEVPVIEAALKLYGGRAIINSINFEDGTARADVVLELARKFGAAVIALVIDEEGQAVDFDRKIAIAQRIRDYAVQQHGLREEDLIFDALTFTLGTGQEELRRSGVDTINAIREIKRRMPGAKTVLGLSNCSFGLSPLTRQVLNSVFLHHAVEAGLDMAIVHASKIMPLYRLDQRGVELATDLTFDNRKYEEIAAELE
;
A
#
# COMPACT_ATOMS: atom_id res chain seq x y z
N MET A 1 -0.22 -23.61 -13.70
CA MET A 1 0.50 -23.96 -14.95
C MET A 1 1.46 -22.82 -15.24
N LEU A 2 2.77 -23.07 -15.25
CA LEU A 2 3.77 -22.07 -15.60
C LEU A 2 3.77 -21.90 -17.12
N TRP A 3 3.04 -20.92 -17.62
CA TRP A 3 3.11 -20.52 -19.02
C TRP A 3 4.49 -19.88 -19.26
N LYS A 4 5.39 -20.58 -19.94
CA LYS A 4 6.61 -19.98 -20.46
C LYS A 4 6.23 -19.14 -21.68
N TRP A 5 6.01 -17.85 -21.46
CA TRP A 5 5.89 -16.87 -22.53
C TRP A 5 7.22 -16.85 -23.30
N HIS A 6 7.22 -17.33 -24.54
CA HIS A 6 8.42 -17.36 -25.37
C HIS A 6 8.84 -15.94 -25.72
N SER A 7 9.90 -15.45 -25.08
CA SER A 7 10.61 -14.22 -25.38
C SER A 7 11.35 -14.31 -26.72
N ASN A 8 10.63 -14.46 -27.82
CA ASN A 8 11.15 -14.10 -29.14
C ASN A 8 10.80 -12.63 -29.41
N GLY A 9 11.32 -11.75 -28.56
CA GLY A 9 11.30 -10.31 -28.80
C GLY A 9 12.19 -10.03 -30.01
N LYS A 10 11.60 -9.60 -31.13
CA LYS A 10 12.36 -8.89 -32.15
C LYS A 10 12.96 -7.67 -31.44
N GLU A 11 14.29 -7.53 -31.48
CA GLU A 11 14.98 -6.29 -31.11
C GLU A 11 14.42 -5.17 -31.99
N THR A 12 13.40 -4.46 -31.51
CA THR A 12 13.10 -3.12 -31.98
C THR A 12 14.27 -2.29 -31.44
N GLY A 13 15.06 -1.67 -32.33
CA GLY A 13 16.25 -0.88 -31.95
C GLY A 13 15.93 0.41 -31.16
N LYS A 14 14.84 0.43 -30.40
CA LYS A 14 14.35 1.55 -29.61
C LYS A 14 14.66 1.27 -28.14
N GLU A 15 15.28 2.24 -27.48
CA GLU A 15 15.67 2.14 -26.07
C GLU A 15 14.43 1.99 -25.18
N THR A 16 14.42 0.97 -24.32
CA THR A 16 13.32 0.70 -23.37
C THR A 16 13.16 1.88 -22.41
N MET A 17 11.94 2.35 -22.21
CA MET A 17 11.66 3.41 -21.25
C MET A 17 11.93 2.95 -19.81
N THR A 18 12.89 3.57 -19.14
CA THR A 18 13.21 3.31 -17.73
C THR A 18 12.47 4.26 -16.78
N THR A 19 12.36 3.89 -15.51
CA THR A 19 11.81 4.74 -14.45
C THR A 19 12.56 6.06 -14.34
N GLU A 20 13.91 6.03 -14.41
CA GLU A 20 14.74 7.22 -14.34
C GLU A 20 14.48 8.15 -15.52
N ARG A 21 14.37 7.60 -16.74
CA ARG A 21 14.10 8.40 -17.94
C ARG A 21 12.70 9.02 -17.89
N PHE A 22 11.71 8.28 -17.41
CA PHE A 22 10.36 8.83 -17.25
C PHE A 22 10.31 9.95 -16.21
N LEU A 23 10.97 9.77 -15.05
CA LEU A 23 11.09 10.82 -14.04
C LEU A 23 11.82 12.07 -14.56
N GLN A 24 12.84 11.91 -15.40
CA GLN A 24 13.49 13.04 -16.08
C GLN A 24 12.49 13.82 -16.95
N LEU A 25 11.70 13.14 -17.77
CA LEU A 25 10.68 13.78 -18.61
C LEU A 25 9.65 14.56 -17.77
N LEU A 26 9.21 14.00 -16.64
CA LEU A 26 8.29 14.65 -15.70
C LEU A 26 8.89 15.88 -14.99
N ASN A 27 10.23 15.93 -14.86
CA ASN A 27 10.93 17.08 -14.31
C ASN A 27 11.11 18.19 -15.35
N GLU A 28 11.32 17.82 -16.61
CA GLU A 28 11.50 18.76 -17.73
C GLU A 28 10.19 19.46 -18.11
N ARG A 29 9.05 18.76 -18.07
CA ARG A 29 7.75 19.29 -18.52
C ARG A 29 6.56 18.53 -17.93
N VAL A 30 5.38 19.15 -18.00
CA VAL A 30 4.11 18.45 -17.81
C VAL A 30 3.89 17.53 -19.00
N LEU A 31 3.56 16.26 -18.75
CA LEU A 31 3.17 15.32 -19.81
C LEU A 31 1.65 15.29 -19.94
N LEU A 32 1.17 15.24 -21.19
CA LEU A 32 -0.24 15.17 -21.51
C LEU A 32 -0.62 13.75 -21.96
N PHE A 33 -1.48 13.10 -21.20
CA PHE A 33 -2.20 11.91 -21.62
C PHE A 33 -3.29 12.24 -22.64
N ASP A 34 -3.82 11.22 -23.29
CA ASP A 34 -4.97 11.30 -24.17
C ASP A 34 -6.29 11.45 -23.40
N GLY A 35 -7.39 11.27 -24.12
CA GLY A 35 -8.76 11.32 -23.59
C GLY A 35 -9.43 9.95 -23.62
N ALA A 36 -10.76 9.92 -23.49
CA ALA A 36 -11.46 8.65 -23.40
C ALA A 36 -11.51 7.84 -24.70
N THR A 37 -10.94 6.64 -24.67
CA THR A 37 -11.04 5.65 -25.75
C THR A 37 -12.48 5.14 -25.93
N GLY A 38 -13.14 4.70 -24.84
CA GLY A 38 -14.49 4.10 -24.92
C GLY A 38 -15.54 5.04 -25.52
N THR A 39 -15.64 6.29 -25.04
CA THR A 39 -16.59 7.27 -25.60
C THR A 39 -16.21 7.70 -27.01
N SER A 40 -14.93 7.66 -27.38
CA SER A 40 -14.48 7.96 -28.76
C SER A 40 -14.80 6.83 -29.74
N LEU A 41 -14.85 5.57 -29.29
CA LEU A 41 -15.33 4.46 -30.12
C LEU A 41 -16.85 4.53 -30.33
N GLN A 42 -17.61 4.94 -29.31
CA GLN A 42 -19.07 5.08 -29.40
C GLN A 42 -19.52 6.12 -30.44
N THR A 43 -18.71 7.13 -30.74
CA THR A 43 -19.01 8.13 -31.78
C THR A 43 -18.73 7.64 -33.21
N GLN A 44 -18.10 6.48 -33.37
CA GLN A 44 -17.84 5.87 -34.68
C GLN A 44 -19.03 5.03 -35.19
N TYR A 45 -20.11 4.90 -34.41
CA TYR A 45 -21.34 4.17 -34.78
C TYR A 45 -21.10 2.72 -35.22
N LEU A 46 -20.18 2.03 -34.54
CA LEU A 46 -19.83 0.63 -34.79
C LEU A 46 -21.04 -0.30 -34.63
N THR A 47 -21.11 -1.35 -35.44
CA THR A 47 -22.14 -2.40 -35.35
C THR A 47 -21.59 -3.67 -34.70
N PRO A 48 -22.44 -4.62 -34.27
CA PRO A 48 -21.95 -5.89 -33.72
C PRO A 48 -20.96 -6.63 -34.63
N GLU A 49 -21.08 -6.49 -35.95
CA GLU A 49 -20.15 -7.06 -36.93
C GLU A 49 -18.73 -6.48 -36.81
N ASP A 50 -18.60 -5.19 -36.50
CA ASP A 50 -17.29 -4.56 -36.25
C ASP A 50 -16.58 -5.16 -35.03
N PHE A 51 -17.35 -5.62 -34.03
CA PHE A 51 -16.83 -6.32 -32.85
C PHE A 51 -16.60 -7.82 -33.09
N GLY A 52 -16.85 -8.34 -34.29
CA GLY A 52 -16.67 -9.77 -34.61
C GLY A 52 -17.93 -10.62 -34.37
N GLY A 53 -19.08 -10.00 -34.12
CA GLY A 53 -20.37 -10.65 -33.98
C GLY A 53 -21.11 -10.25 -32.71
N ARG A 54 -22.37 -10.70 -32.60
CA ARG A 54 -23.28 -10.32 -31.50
C ARG A 54 -22.77 -10.69 -30.11
N ASP A 55 -22.04 -11.80 -29.99
CA ASP A 55 -21.53 -12.29 -28.70
C ASP A 55 -20.34 -11.47 -28.19
N LEU A 56 -19.69 -10.69 -29.06
CA LEU A 56 -18.56 -9.83 -28.75
C LEU A 56 -18.93 -8.34 -28.78
N ASP A 57 -20.20 -8.02 -29.01
CA ASP A 57 -20.69 -6.63 -29.07
C ASP A 57 -20.38 -5.89 -27.76
N GLY A 58 -19.70 -4.75 -27.87
CA GLY A 58 -19.22 -3.96 -26.73
C GLY A 58 -17.88 -4.41 -26.12
N CYS A 59 -17.26 -5.50 -26.59
CA CYS A 59 -15.89 -5.85 -26.21
C CYS A 59 -14.89 -4.97 -27.00
N ASN A 60 -14.61 -3.78 -26.48
CA ASN A 60 -13.73 -2.82 -27.14
C ASN A 60 -12.34 -3.41 -27.42
N GLU A 61 -11.82 -4.25 -26.53
CA GLU A 61 -10.52 -4.91 -26.66
C GLU A 61 -10.42 -5.73 -27.96
N TYR A 62 -11.51 -6.39 -28.37
CA TYR A 62 -11.51 -7.23 -29.57
C TYR A 62 -11.43 -6.42 -30.87
N LEU A 63 -11.77 -5.12 -30.85
CA LEU A 63 -11.58 -4.22 -31.99
C LEU A 63 -10.12 -4.13 -32.44
N CYS A 64 -9.14 -4.39 -31.55
CA CYS A 64 -7.74 -4.50 -31.92
C CYS A 64 -7.45 -5.60 -32.97
N ILE A 65 -8.35 -6.59 -33.08
CA ILE A 65 -8.32 -7.66 -34.09
C ILE A 65 -9.37 -7.42 -35.18
N SER A 66 -10.63 -7.23 -34.81
CA SER A 66 -11.74 -7.21 -35.76
C SER A 66 -11.84 -5.93 -36.58
N ASN A 67 -11.56 -4.77 -35.96
CA ASN A 67 -11.57 -3.47 -36.62
C ASN A 67 -10.45 -2.56 -36.09
N PRO A 68 -9.17 -2.88 -36.38
CA PRO A 68 -8.03 -2.13 -35.87
C PRO A 68 -8.01 -0.68 -36.35
N GLN A 69 -8.69 -0.36 -37.46
CA GLN A 69 -8.78 1.01 -37.96
C GLN A 69 -9.59 1.90 -37.02
N ALA A 70 -10.68 1.39 -36.44
CA ALA A 70 -11.47 2.15 -35.46
C ALA A 70 -10.62 2.55 -34.24
N VAL A 71 -9.76 1.65 -33.76
CA VAL A 71 -8.81 1.92 -32.66
C VAL A 71 -7.75 2.94 -33.08
N ARG A 72 -7.18 2.81 -34.30
CA ARG A 72 -6.22 3.80 -34.82
C ARG A 72 -6.82 5.19 -34.93
N ASN A 73 -8.06 5.31 -35.37
CA ASN A 73 -8.75 6.61 -35.48
C ASN A 73 -8.80 7.33 -34.12
N VAL A 74 -9.01 6.59 -33.03
CA VAL A 74 -8.96 7.16 -31.66
C VAL A 74 -7.55 7.66 -31.33
N HIS A 75 -6.54 6.81 -31.49
CA HIS A 75 -5.15 7.20 -31.20
C HIS A 75 -4.69 8.40 -32.03
N TYR A 76 -4.97 8.41 -33.34
CA TYR A 76 -4.64 9.53 -34.21
C TYR A 76 -5.34 10.81 -33.77
N GLY A 77 -6.63 10.76 -33.42
CA GLY A 77 -7.34 11.94 -32.94
C GLY A 77 -6.67 12.60 -31.72
N PHE A 78 -6.18 11.82 -30.77
CA PHE A 78 -5.49 12.35 -29.60
C PHE A 78 -4.02 12.75 -29.85
N LEU A 79 -3.30 12.00 -30.69
CA LEU A 79 -1.94 12.36 -31.10
C LEU A 79 -1.92 13.67 -31.91
N GLU A 80 -2.86 13.86 -32.83
CA GLU A 80 -3.06 15.11 -33.58
C GLU A 80 -3.44 16.27 -32.67
N ALA A 81 -4.26 16.02 -31.64
CA ALA A 81 -4.58 17.00 -30.60
C ALA A 81 -3.38 17.35 -29.71
N GLY A 82 -2.31 16.58 -29.76
CA GLY A 82 -1.05 16.85 -29.08
C GLY A 82 -0.85 16.08 -27.79
N ALA A 83 -1.47 14.91 -27.60
CA ALA A 83 -1.11 13.99 -26.52
C ALA A 83 0.38 13.60 -26.60
N ASP A 84 1.05 13.50 -25.45
CA ASP A 84 2.41 12.95 -25.29
C ASP A 84 2.38 11.45 -25.03
N ILE A 85 1.32 10.97 -24.36
CA ILE A 85 1.11 9.60 -23.95
C ILE A 85 -0.28 9.18 -24.42
N ILE A 86 -0.39 8.01 -25.06
CA ILE A 86 -1.68 7.40 -25.41
C ILE A 86 -1.86 6.10 -24.64
N GLU A 87 -3.07 5.85 -24.17
CA GLU A 87 -3.43 4.59 -23.53
C GLU A 87 -3.72 3.51 -24.58
N THR A 88 -3.28 2.29 -24.33
CA THR A 88 -3.69 1.13 -25.13
C THR A 88 -5.19 0.87 -24.94
N ASN A 89 -5.87 0.40 -25.99
CA ASN A 89 -7.26 -0.08 -25.88
C ASN A 89 -7.29 -1.47 -25.20
N SER A 90 -6.93 -1.52 -23.92
CA SER A 90 -6.71 -2.76 -23.18
C SER A 90 -7.27 -2.74 -21.76
N PHE A 91 -8.09 -1.74 -21.42
CA PHE A 91 -8.67 -1.55 -20.10
C PHE A 91 -9.26 -2.86 -19.52
N GLY A 92 -10.03 -3.58 -20.33
CA GLY A 92 -10.67 -4.85 -20.01
C GLY A 92 -9.97 -6.09 -20.58
N SER A 93 -8.67 -6.03 -20.91
CA SER A 93 -7.97 -7.19 -21.53
C SER A 93 -7.57 -8.30 -20.56
N ALA A 94 -7.81 -8.16 -19.26
CA ALA A 94 -7.62 -9.24 -18.30
C ALA A 94 -8.54 -10.43 -18.61
N SER A 95 -8.05 -11.66 -18.43
CA SER A 95 -8.82 -12.88 -18.69
C SER A 95 -10.13 -12.96 -17.89
N ILE A 96 -10.18 -12.34 -16.70
CA ILE A 96 -11.39 -12.23 -15.87
C ILE A 96 -12.51 -11.47 -16.59
N VAL A 97 -12.19 -10.37 -17.27
CA VAL A 97 -13.16 -9.55 -18.00
C VAL A 97 -13.55 -10.23 -19.30
N LEU A 98 -12.55 -10.72 -20.05
CA LEU A 98 -12.76 -11.41 -21.32
C LEU A 98 -13.54 -12.73 -21.19
N ALA A 99 -13.58 -13.33 -19.99
CA ALA A 99 -14.44 -14.48 -19.70
C ALA A 99 -15.94 -14.18 -19.88
N GLU A 100 -16.37 -12.93 -19.68
CA GLU A 100 -17.76 -12.50 -19.88
C GLU A 100 -18.16 -12.55 -21.37
N TYR A 101 -17.18 -12.48 -22.26
CA TYR A 101 -17.31 -12.60 -23.71
C TYR A 101 -16.90 -13.99 -24.24
N GLY A 102 -16.57 -14.93 -23.36
CA GLY A 102 -16.19 -16.30 -23.73
C GLY A 102 -14.81 -16.42 -24.41
N ILE A 103 -13.91 -15.45 -24.22
CA ILE A 103 -12.59 -15.38 -24.87
C ILE A 103 -11.45 -15.11 -23.87
N ALA A 104 -11.55 -15.67 -22.66
CA ALA A 104 -10.58 -15.47 -21.58
C ALA A 104 -9.14 -15.81 -22.00
N GLU A 105 -8.97 -16.85 -22.82
CA GLU A 105 -7.68 -17.33 -23.34
C GLU A 105 -7.00 -16.35 -24.30
N LYS A 106 -7.70 -15.31 -24.75
CA LYS A 106 -7.16 -14.27 -25.63
C LYS A 106 -6.52 -13.10 -24.89
N ALA A 107 -6.51 -13.10 -23.55
CA ALA A 107 -6.02 -11.97 -22.74
C ALA A 107 -4.63 -11.49 -23.13
N TYR A 108 -3.64 -12.40 -23.22
CA TYR A 108 -2.29 -12.06 -23.65
C TYR A 108 -2.26 -11.54 -25.11
N GLU A 109 -2.94 -12.22 -26.03
CA GLU A 109 -2.97 -11.88 -27.45
C GLU A 109 -3.55 -10.48 -27.68
N LEU A 110 -4.69 -10.16 -27.05
CA LEU A 110 -5.37 -8.88 -27.16
C LEU A 110 -4.56 -7.75 -26.51
N SER A 111 -4.00 -8.00 -25.33
CA SER A 111 -3.13 -7.04 -24.63
C SER A 111 -1.92 -6.66 -25.49
N ARG A 112 -1.24 -7.67 -26.05
CA ARG A 112 -0.10 -7.46 -26.95
C ARG A 112 -0.52 -6.72 -28.21
N ARG A 113 -1.61 -7.12 -28.85
CA ARG A 113 -2.08 -6.50 -30.08
C ARG A 113 -2.46 -5.03 -29.87
N SER A 114 -3.07 -4.72 -28.73
CA SER A 114 -3.43 -3.36 -28.33
C SER A 114 -2.19 -2.47 -28.19
N ALA A 115 -1.15 -2.96 -27.50
CA ALA A 115 0.13 -2.27 -27.38
C ALA A 115 0.84 -2.09 -28.73
N GLU A 116 0.87 -3.11 -29.59
CA GLU A 116 1.47 -3.02 -30.93
C GLU A 116 0.80 -1.95 -31.79
N LEU A 117 -0.53 -1.83 -31.74
CA LEU A 117 -1.30 -0.82 -32.47
C LEU A 117 -1.00 0.59 -31.96
N ALA A 118 -1.06 0.79 -30.65
CA ALA A 118 -0.75 2.08 -30.03
C ALA A 118 0.71 2.48 -30.32
N ARG A 119 1.67 1.54 -30.24
CA ARG A 119 3.09 1.78 -30.54
C ARG A 119 3.29 2.22 -31.98
N ALA A 120 2.66 1.55 -32.94
CA ALA A 120 2.72 1.94 -34.35
C ALA A 120 2.19 3.38 -34.56
N CYS A 121 1.04 3.72 -33.99
CA CYS A 121 0.49 5.08 -34.05
C CYS A 121 1.41 6.10 -33.38
N ALA A 122 1.93 5.80 -32.19
CA ALA A 122 2.83 6.68 -31.46
C ALA A 122 4.16 6.90 -32.22
N ASP A 123 4.69 5.89 -32.92
CA ASP A 123 5.91 6.02 -33.72
C ASP A 123 5.74 6.99 -34.90
N GLU A 124 4.58 7.00 -35.56
CA GLU A 124 4.29 7.92 -36.68
C GLU A 124 4.28 9.40 -36.24
N TYR A 125 4.01 9.67 -34.96
CA TYR A 125 3.91 11.02 -34.38
C TYR A 125 5.09 11.37 -33.46
N SER A 126 6.07 10.47 -33.30
CA SER A 126 7.24 10.68 -32.44
C SER A 126 8.31 11.48 -33.17
N THR A 127 8.88 12.47 -32.48
CA THR A 127 10.13 13.14 -32.90
C THR A 127 11.20 12.97 -31.81
N PRO A 128 12.49 13.19 -32.12
CA PRO A 128 13.56 13.14 -31.11
C PRO A 128 13.31 14.07 -29.92
N GLU A 129 12.74 15.26 -30.16
CA GLU A 129 12.45 16.28 -29.14
C GLU A 129 11.16 15.98 -28.36
N ARG A 130 10.24 15.25 -28.99
CA ARG A 130 8.92 14.93 -28.44
C ARG A 130 8.55 13.47 -28.74
N PRO A 131 9.14 12.52 -28.01
CA PRO A 131 8.77 11.12 -28.13
C PRO A 131 7.31 10.93 -27.69
N ARG A 132 6.57 10.07 -28.40
CA ARG A 132 5.23 9.62 -27.98
C ARG A 132 5.34 8.30 -27.28
N LEU A 133 4.78 8.26 -26.07
CA LEU A 133 4.81 7.10 -25.21
C LEU A 133 3.49 6.34 -25.29
N VAL A 134 3.58 5.03 -25.09
CA VAL A 134 2.43 4.14 -24.98
C VAL A 134 2.27 3.72 -23.52
N ALA A 135 1.12 4.01 -22.94
CA ALA A 135 0.74 3.50 -21.63
C ALA A 135 -0.14 2.26 -21.77
N GLY A 136 0.34 1.12 -21.26
CA GLY A 136 -0.45 -0.08 -21.13
C GLY A 136 -1.56 0.14 -20.10
N SER A 137 -2.80 0.35 -20.56
CA SER A 137 -3.98 0.51 -19.72
C SER A 137 -4.37 -0.84 -19.08
N VAL A 138 -4.43 -0.84 -17.74
CA VAL A 138 -4.79 -1.99 -16.91
C VAL A 138 -5.94 -1.56 -15.99
N GLY A 139 -7.17 -1.88 -16.39
CA GLY A 139 -8.37 -1.58 -15.60
C GLY A 139 -8.57 -2.53 -14.40
N PRO A 140 -9.55 -2.25 -13.52
CA PRO A 140 -9.71 -2.93 -12.23
C PRO A 140 -10.33 -4.34 -12.31
N THR A 141 -10.73 -4.81 -13.50
CA THR A 141 -11.61 -5.98 -13.73
C THR A 141 -13.06 -5.78 -13.25
N THR A 142 -13.90 -6.81 -13.33
CA THR A 142 -15.30 -6.81 -12.87
C THR A 142 -15.50 -7.39 -11.46
N LYS A 143 -14.41 -7.74 -10.74
CA LYS A 143 -14.47 -8.41 -9.43
C LYS A 143 -13.78 -7.60 -8.34
N LEU A 144 -14.37 -7.60 -7.15
CA LEU A 144 -13.85 -6.94 -5.93
C LEU A 144 -13.27 -7.99 -4.97
N PRO A 145 -11.93 -8.17 -4.92
CA PRO A 145 -11.28 -9.16 -4.06
C PRO A 145 -11.47 -8.87 -2.56
N SER A 146 -11.55 -7.60 -2.13
CA SER A 146 -11.83 -7.26 -0.72
C SER A 146 -13.22 -7.71 -0.26
N LEU A 147 -14.16 -7.96 -1.19
CA LEU A 147 -15.47 -8.55 -0.93
C LEU A 147 -15.50 -10.07 -1.12
N GLY A 148 -14.36 -10.71 -1.40
CA GLY A 148 -14.25 -12.14 -1.61
C GLY A 148 -14.91 -12.64 -2.90
N GLN A 149 -15.10 -11.77 -3.91
CA GLN A 149 -15.66 -12.17 -5.20
C GLN A 149 -14.68 -12.99 -6.06
N ILE A 150 -13.39 -12.88 -5.77
CA ILE A 150 -12.29 -13.62 -6.39
C ILE A 150 -11.13 -13.68 -5.39
N ASP A 151 -10.31 -14.73 -5.46
CA ASP A 151 -9.08 -14.82 -4.66
C ASP A 151 -7.92 -14.03 -5.27
N PHE A 152 -6.96 -13.67 -4.41
CA PHE A 152 -5.80 -12.86 -4.76
C PHE A 152 -4.95 -13.50 -5.87
N ASP A 153 -4.67 -14.80 -5.76
CA ASP A 153 -3.75 -15.49 -6.67
C ASP A 153 -4.32 -15.57 -8.08
N THR A 154 -5.63 -15.88 -8.20
CA THR A 154 -6.33 -15.87 -9.49
C THR A 154 -6.33 -14.49 -10.13
N MET A 155 -6.60 -13.43 -9.36
CA MET A 155 -6.58 -12.06 -9.89
C MET A 155 -5.18 -11.59 -10.28
N ALA A 156 -4.17 -11.85 -9.44
CA ALA A 156 -2.79 -11.51 -9.73
C ALA A 156 -2.27 -12.22 -10.99
N ALA A 157 -2.65 -13.49 -11.21
CA ALA A 157 -2.30 -14.23 -12.42
C ALA A 157 -2.93 -13.62 -13.68
N ALA A 158 -4.20 -13.20 -13.62
CA ALA A 158 -4.87 -12.54 -14.75
C ALA A 158 -4.21 -11.20 -15.11
N PHE A 159 -3.81 -10.42 -14.10
CA PHE A 159 -3.04 -9.19 -14.33
C PHE A 159 -1.65 -9.47 -14.88
N GLN A 160 -0.94 -10.49 -14.38
CA GLN A 160 0.36 -10.87 -14.90
C GLN A 160 0.29 -11.21 -16.40
N GLU A 161 -0.73 -11.94 -16.83
CA GLU A 161 -0.96 -12.29 -18.24
C GLU A 161 -1.21 -11.06 -19.12
N GLN A 162 -2.08 -10.15 -18.68
CA GLN A 162 -2.35 -8.89 -19.38
C GLN A 162 -1.08 -8.03 -19.49
N ILE A 163 -0.38 -7.83 -18.37
CA ILE A 163 0.84 -7.03 -18.28
C ILE A 163 1.95 -7.60 -19.17
N ALA A 164 2.10 -8.93 -19.19
CA ALA A 164 3.05 -9.59 -20.07
C ALA A 164 2.78 -9.23 -21.55
N GLY A 165 1.51 -9.33 -21.97
CA GLY A 165 1.10 -8.97 -23.32
C GLY A 165 1.42 -7.50 -23.65
N LEU A 166 1.04 -6.57 -22.77
CA LEU A 166 1.27 -5.12 -22.97
C LEU A 166 2.76 -4.78 -23.14
N ILE A 167 3.60 -5.32 -22.26
CA ILE A 167 5.04 -5.05 -22.27
C ILE A 167 5.71 -5.68 -23.48
N ASP A 168 5.29 -6.89 -23.88
CA ASP A 168 5.82 -7.55 -25.08
C ASP A 168 5.31 -6.94 -26.39
N GLY A 169 4.16 -6.27 -26.36
CA GLY A 169 3.63 -5.47 -27.46
C GLY A 169 4.27 -4.08 -27.58
N GLY A 170 5.12 -3.68 -26.64
CA GLY A 170 5.89 -2.44 -26.71
C GLY A 170 5.31 -1.25 -25.94
N ALA A 171 4.54 -1.50 -24.87
CA ALA A 171 4.18 -0.44 -23.93
C ALA A 171 5.43 0.14 -23.25
N ASP A 172 5.50 1.48 -23.16
CA ASP A 172 6.60 2.21 -22.53
C ASP A 172 6.41 2.35 -21.02
N LEU A 173 5.17 2.31 -20.54
CA LEU A 173 4.79 2.31 -19.12
C LEU A 173 3.48 1.56 -18.91
N LEU A 174 3.12 1.27 -17.67
CA LEU A 174 1.80 0.74 -17.30
C LEU A 174 0.98 1.80 -16.56
N CYS A 175 -0.31 1.86 -16.87
CA CYS A 175 -1.29 2.64 -16.14
C CYS A 175 -2.28 1.67 -15.48
N ILE A 176 -2.06 1.37 -14.20
CA ILE A 176 -3.01 0.60 -13.38
C ILE A 176 -4.07 1.58 -12.92
N GLU A 177 -5.19 1.62 -13.61
CA GLU A 177 -6.12 2.73 -13.57
C GLU A 177 -7.53 2.36 -13.09
N THR A 178 -8.30 3.37 -12.70
CA THR A 178 -9.68 3.25 -12.24
C THR A 178 -9.82 2.23 -11.09
N CYS A 179 -8.79 2.09 -10.25
CA CYS A 179 -8.83 1.15 -9.13
C CYS A 179 -9.90 1.57 -8.12
N GLN A 180 -10.87 0.70 -7.87
CA GLN A 180 -12.01 0.91 -6.96
C GLN A 180 -11.81 0.23 -5.60
N ASP A 181 -10.97 -0.81 -5.58
CA ASP A 181 -10.57 -1.57 -4.42
C ASP A 181 -9.03 -1.62 -4.36
N PRO A 182 -8.39 -1.14 -3.28
CA PRO A 182 -6.93 -1.19 -3.15
C PRO A 182 -6.34 -2.60 -3.32
N LEU A 183 -7.09 -3.66 -2.99
CA LEU A 183 -6.62 -5.03 -3.15
C LEU A 183 -6.53 -5.44 -4.63
N GLN A 184 -7.32 -4.85 -5.54
CA GLN A 184 -7.12 -5.00 -7.00
C GLN A 184 -5.77 -4.43 -7.41
N THR A 185 -5.43 -3.22 -6.95
CA THR A 185 -4.14 -2.58 -7.26
C THR A 185 -2.99 -3.44 -6.76
N LYS A 186 -3.10 -3.99 -5.54
CA LYS A 186 -2.09 -4.92 -5.01
C LYS A 186 -1.93 -6.17 -5.86
N CYS A 187 -3.03 -6.77 -6.34
CA CYS A 187 -2.96 -7.92 -7.25
C CYS A 187 -2.24 -7.56 -8.55
N ALA A 188 -2.54 -6.39 -9.13
CA ALA A 188 -1.90 -5.92 -10.35
C ALA A 188 -0.40 -5.63 -10.16
N LEU A 189 -0.01 -5.00 -9.05
CA LEU A 189 1.38 -4.77 -8.68
C LEU A 189 2.12 -6.09 -8.43
N TYR A 190 1.48 -7.06 -7.78
CA TYR A 190 2.04 -8.39 -7.58
C TYR A 190 2.30 -9.10 -8.91
N GLY A 191 1.33 -9.08 -9.82
CA GLY A 191 1.48 -9.60 -11.18
C GLY A 191 2.57 -8.88 -11.98
N ALA A 192 2.68 -7.56 -11.86
CA ALA A 192 3.73 -6.77 -12.48
C ALA A 192 5.12 -7.16 -11.97
N MET A 193 5.31 -7.27 -10.65
CA MET A 193 6.58 -7.68 -10.05
C MET A 193 7.01 -9.07 -10.51
N ALA A 194 6.08 -10.03 -10.51
CA ALA A 194 6.35 -11.39 -10.99
C ALA A 194 6.77 -11.40 -12.46
N TYR A 195 6.12 -10.59 -13.30
CA TYR A 195 6.51 -10.47 -14.71
C TYR A 195 7.84 -9.76 -14.90
N PHE A 196 8.12 -8.68 -14.16
CA PHE A 196 9.39 -7.97 -14.22
C PHE A 196 10.58 -8.86 -13.86
N GLU A 197 10.43 -9.68 -12.83
CA GLU A 197 11.44 -10.67 -12.45
C GLU A 197 11.68 -11.69 -13.58
N GLN A 198 10.60 -12.22 -14.16
CA GLN A 198 10.68 -13.15 -15.29
C GLN A 198 11.32 -12.53 -16.54
N ALA A 199 10.96 -11.28 -16.86
CA ALA A 199 11.40 -10.59 -18.07
C ALA A 199 12.79 -9.97 -17.95
N GLY A 200 13.33 -9.84 -16.72
CA GLY A 200 14.59 -9.15 -16.46
C GLY A 200 14.57 -7.66 -16.82
N ARG A 201 13.38 -7.06 -16.89
CA ARG A 201 13.18 -5.63 -17.19
C ARG A 201 11.98 -5.07 -16.44
N THR A 202 12.04 -3.79 -16.12
CA THR A 202 10.95 -3.01 -15.51
C THR A 202 10.55 -1.85 -16.41
N VAL A 203 9.30 -1.43 -16.32
CA VAL A 203 8.81 -0.17 -16.92
C VAL A 203 8.18 0.69 -15.83
N PRO A 204 8.09 2.03 -16.01
CA PRO A 204 7.38 2.89 -15.07
C PRO A 204 5.93 2.43 -14.86
N ILE A 205 5.43 2.56 -13.63
CA ILE A 205 4.04 2.27 -13.28
C ILE A 205 3.37 3.54 -12.75
N ILE A 206 2.22 3.88 -13.32
CA ILE A 206 1.24 4.80 -12.75
C ILE A 206 0.20 3.96 -12.01
N ALA A 207 -0.03 4.26 -10.74
CA ALA A 207 -1.14 3.70 -9.98
C ALA A 207 -2.19 4.79 -9.75
N SER A 208 -3.38 4.58 -10.32
CA SER A 208 -4.47 5.56 -10.27
C SER A 208 -5.70 4.97 -9.57
N VAL A 209 -6.17 5.69 -8.56
CA VAL A 209 -7.39 5.36 -7.81
C VAL A 209 -8.58 6.12 -8.39
N THR A 210 -9.79 5.58 -8.23
CA THR A 210 -11.01 6.34 -8.55
C THR A 210 -11.72 6.74 -7.26
N ILE A 211 -12.08 8.02 -7.17
CA ILE A 211 -12.81 8.57 -6.01
C ILE A 211 -14.22 8.94 -6.47
N GLU A 212 -15.21 8.36 -5.80
CA GLU A 212 -16.62 8.62 -6.03
C GLU A 212 -17.03 10.02 -5.55
N SER A 213 -18.22 10.46 -5.96
CA SER A 213 -18.78 11.75 -5.50
C SER A 213 -18.97 11.85 -3.98
N THR A 214 -18.92 10.72 -3.27
CA THR A 214 -18.94 10.65 -1.80
C THR A 214 -17.59 11.03 -1.16
N GLY A 215 -16.53 11.17 -1.95
CA GLY A 215 -15.18 11.53 -1.48
C GLY A 215 -14.29 10.34 -1.10
N THR A 216 -14.71 9.10 -1.36
CA THR A 216 -13.92 7.88 -1.11
C THR A 216 -13.92 6.95 -2.34
N MET A 217 -13.04 5.96 -2.37
CA MET A 217 -13.12 4.86 -3.34
C MET A 217 -14.39 4.02 -3.10
N LEU A 218 -14.77 3.13 -4.04
CA LEU A 218 -15.94 2.25 -3.90
C LEU A 218 -15.95 1.44 -2.60
N MET A 219 -14.77 0.99 -2.15
CA MET A 219 -14.60 0.23 -0.91
C MET A 219 -14.65 1.09 0.37
N GLY A 220 -14.87 2.40 0.26
CA GLY A 220 -14.85 3.35 1.38
C GLY A 220 -13.44 3.81 1.77
N THR A 221 -12.44 3.57 0.92
CA THR A 221 -11.05 3.98 1.16
C THR A 221 -10.90 5.49 0.95
N GLU A 222 -10.43 6.19 1.98
CA GLU A 222 -10.06 7.61 1.90
C GLU A 222 -8.75 7.81 1.15
N ILE A 223 -8.54 9.01 0.59
CA ILE A 223 -7.32 9.31 -0.19
C ILE A 223 -6.03 9.15 0.64
N ALA A 224 -6.08 9.44 1.93
CA ALA A 224 -4.98 9.23 2.87
C ALA A 224 -4.63 7.75 3.02
N ALA A 225 -5.65 6.87 3.11
CA ALA A 225 -5.47 5.43 3.15
C ALA A 225 -4.89 4.91 1.82
N ALA A 226 -5.42 5.39 0.69
CA ALA A 226 -4.92 5.00 -0.62
C ALA A 226 -3.44 5.37 -0.80
N LEU A 227 -3.03 6.57 -0.38
CA LEU A 227 -1.62 6.98 -0.38
C LEU A 227 -0.77 6.08 0.54
N ALA A 228 -1.21 5.85 1.78
CA ALA A 228 -0.49 4.99 2.72
C ALA A 228 -0.33 3.55 2.21
N ILE A 229 -1.29 3.03 1.45
CA ILE A 229 -1.25 1.69 0.83
C ILE A 229 -0.30 1.63 -0.36
N LEU A 230 -0.32 2.63 -1.24
CA LEU A 230 0.38 2.59 -2.54
C LEU A 230 1.81 3.13 -2.47
N GLU A 231 2.05 4.19 -1.68
CA GLU A 231 3.35 4.84 -1.60
C GLU A 231 4.53 3.88 -1.30
N PRO A 232 4.39 2.84 -0.44
CA PRO A 232 5.48 1.91 -0.13
C PRO A 232 6.02 1.10 -1.29
N TYR A 233 5.24 0.94 -2.36
CA TYR A 233 5.68 0.20 -3.53
C TYR A 233 6.70 1.03 -4.31
N SER A 234 7.97 0.59 -4.26
CA SER A 234 9.06 1.24 -4.97
C SER A 234 8.89 1.18 -6.50
N ILE A 235 8.17 0.18 -6.99
CA ILE A 235 7.88 0.01 -8.43
C ILE A 235 6.88 1.06 -8.97
N ILE A 236 6.08 1.68 -8.08
CA ILE A 236 5.16 2.75 -8.49
C ILE A 236 5.97 4.03 -8.70
N THR A 237 5.91 4.56 -9.90
CA THR A 237 6.60 5.79 -10.29
C THR A 237 5.73 7.03 -10.07
N VAL A 238 4.42 6.92 -10.31
CA VAL A 238 3.45 8.03 -10.22
C VAL A 238 2.18 7.53 -9.53
N ILE A 239 1.59 8.36 -8.67
CA ILE A 239 0.27 8.11 -8.04
C ILE A 239 -0.70 9.18 -8.51
N GLY A 240 -1.96 8.83 -8.70
CA GLY A 240 -2.95 9.81 -9.09
C GLY A 240 -4.38 9.31 -9.01
N MET A 241 -5.26 10.00 -9.72
CA MET A 241 -6.66 9.62 -9.82
C MET A 241 -7.24 9.87 -11.21
N ASN A 242 -8.19 9.03 -11.59
CA ASN A 242 -8.92 9.16 -12.83
C ASN A 242 -10.36 8.66 -12.67
N CYS A 243 -11.22 9.07 -13.62
CA CYS A 243 -12.62 8.63 -13.72
C CYS A 243 -13.50 8.99 -12.51
N ALA A 244 -14.73 8.43 -12.50
CA ALA A 244 -15.88 8.67 -11.62
C ALA A 244 -16.40 10.12 -11.54
N THR A 245 -15.52 11.10 -11.42
CA THR A 245 -15.86 12.49 -11.15
C THR A 245 -15.16 13.48 -12.08
N GLY A 246 -15.65 14.72 -12.08
CA GLY A 246 -15.03 15.82 -12.80
C GLY A 246 -13.86 16.44 -12.01
N PRO A 247 -13.13 17.38 -12.61
CA PRO A 247 -12.00 18.02 -11.94
C PRO A 247 -12.40 18.75 -10.65
N LYS A 248 -13.61 19.33 -10.60
CA LYS A 248 -14.10 20.05 -9.42
C LYS A 248 -14.15 19.16 -8.19
N GLU A 249 -14.74 17.98 -8.32
CA GLU A 249 -14.88 17.03 -7.22
C GLU A 249 -13.54 16.39 -6.81
N MET A 250 -12.60 16.28 -7.75
CA MET A 250 -11.26 15.76 -7.49
C MET A 250 -10.35 16.73 -6.71
N GLU A 251 -10.66 18.03 -6.69
CA GLU A 251 -9.74 19.07 -6.20
C GLU A 251 -9.14 18.76 -4.82
N GLU A 252 -9.96 18.45 -3.83
CA GLU A 252 -9.49 18.28 -2.44
C GLU A 252 -8.63 17.02 -2.27
N ASN A 253 -9.02 15.92 -2.92
CA ASN A 253 -8.23 14.69 -2.90
C ASN A 253 -6.89 14.88 -3.63
N LEU A 254 -6.90 15.62 -4.74
CA LEU A 254 -5.69 15.95 -5.49
C LEU A 254 -4.77 16.89 -4.70
N ARG A 255 -5.33 17.90 -4.01
CA ARG A 255 -4.59 18.78 -3.09
C ARG A 255 -3.88 17.95 -2.02
N TYR A 256 -4.59 17.01 -1.39
CA TYR A 256 -4.02 16.12 -0.40
C TYR A 256 -2.85 15.30 -0.97
N LEU A 257 -3.03 14.64 -2.12
CA LEU A 257 -1.94 13.88 -2.75
C LEU A 257 -0.73 14.76 -3.06
N CYS A 258 -0.96 15.96 -3.61
CA CYS A 258 0.12 16.89 -3.93
C CYS A 258 0.88 17.37 -2.69
N GLN A 259 0.24 17.47 -1.53
CA GLN A 259 0.86 17.90 -0.28
C GLN A 259 1.53 16.75 0.51
N ASN A 260 1.11 15.50 0.30
CA ASN A 260 1.51 14.39 1.17
C ASN A 260 2.32 13.29 0.45
N SER A 261 2.26 13.18 -0.87
CA SER A 261 3.01 12.14 -1.59
C SER A 261 4.47 12.56 -1.82
N PRO A 262 5.48 11.68 -1.74
CA PRO A 262 6.80 11.98 -2.30
C PRO A 262 6.86 11.79 -3.82
N LYS A 263 5.93 11.01 -4.39
CA LYS A 263 5.90 10.67 -5.83
C LYS A 263 5.21 11.77 -6.67
N PRO A 264 5.57 11.94 -7.95
CA PRO A 264 4.83 12.80 -8.88
C PRO A 264 3.34 12.44 -8.92
N ILE A 265 2.51 13.45 -9.22
CA ILE A 265 1.05 13.31 -9.23
C ILE A 265 0.49 13.38 -10.66
N PHE A 266 -0.48 12.50 -10.91
CA PHE A 266 -1.23 12.35 -12.15
C PHE A 266 -2.73 12.62 -11.94
N VAL A 267 -3.42 13.19 -12.93
CA VAL A 267 -4.88 13.32 -12.90
C VAL A 267 -5.52 13.25 -14.29
N MET A 268 -6.57 12.44 -14.43
CA MET A 268 -7.40 12.32 -15.65
C MET A 268 -8.89 12.34 -15.29
N PRO A 269 -9.49 13.51 -15.05
CA PRO A 269 -10.89 13.59 -14.67
C PRO A 269 -11.82 13.31 -15.86
N ASN A 270 -13.08 13.01 -15.57
CA ASN A 270 -14.13 13.01 -16.59
C ASN A 270 -14.42 14.44 -17.07
N ALA A 271 -15.05 14.57 -18.23
CA ALA A 271 -15.65 15.84 -18.71
C ALA A 271 -16.93 16.18 -17.91
N GLY A 272 -16.81 16.21 -16.59
CA GLY A 272 -17.91 16.42 -15.64
C GLY A 272 -18.58 15.11 -15.20
N ILE A 273 -19.62 15.25 -14.38
CA ILE A 273 -20.44 14.12 -13.94
C ILE A 273 -21.33 13.67 -15.10
N PRO A 274 -21.42 12.35 -15.39
CA PRO A 274 -22.27 11.86 -16.47
C PRO A 274 -23.75 12.10 -16.17
N GLU A 275 -24.47 12.65 -17.15
CA GLU A 275 -25.93 12.69 -17.16
C GLU A 275 -26.47 11.59 -18.09
N ASN A 276 -27.47 10.83 -17.64
CA ASN A 276 -28.15 9.86 -18.49
C ASN A 276 -29.26 10.54 -19.29
N ILE A 277 -29.01 10.77 -20.58
CA ILE A 277 -29.99 11.30 -21.53
C ILE A 277 -30.34 10.20 -22.53
N GLY A 278 -31.56 9.65 -22.41
CA GLY A 278 -32.05 8.63 -23.35
C GLY A 278 -31.27 7.32 -23.33
N GLY A 279 -30.70 6.92 -22.19
CA GLY A 279 -29.91 5.70 -22.04
C GLY A 279 -28.44 5.86 -22.42
N LYS A 280 -27.99 7.08 -22.76
CA LYS A 280 -26.59 7.39 -23.08
C LYS A 280 -26.01 8.33 -22.04
N ALA A 281 -24.74 8.10 -21.69
CA ALA A 281 -24.00 9.02 -20.83
C ALA A 281 -23.58 10.25 -21.63
N HIS A 282 -24.01 11.43 -21.17
CA HIS A 282 -23.63 12.72 -21.70
C HIS A 282 -22.75 13.47 -20.69
N TYR A 283 -21.71 14.13 -21.19
CA TYR A 283 -20.73 14.86 -20.41
C TYR A 283 -20.74 16.32 -20.88
N HIS A 284 -20.92 17.25 -19.95
CA HIS A 284 -21.21 18.66 -20.27
C HIS A 284 -20.01 19.60 -20.14
N LEU A 285 -18.96 19.17 -19.43
CA LEU A 285 -17.82 20.03 -19.15
C LEU A 285 -17.06 20.32 -20.45
N THR A 286 -16.84 21.61 -20.75
CA THR A 286 -16.23 22.03 -22.02
C THR A 286 -14.70 22.02 -21.98
N PRO A 287 -14.01 22.07 -23.13
CA PRO A 287 -12.55 22.24 -23.18
C PRO A 287 -12.03 23.43 -22.36
N GLU A 288 -12.74 24.56 -22.37
CA GLU A 288 -12.38 25.77 -21.63
C GLU A 288 -12.50 25.57 -20.11
N GLU A 289 -13.58 24.93 -19.67
CA GLU A 289 -13.77 24.58 -18.26
C GLU A 289 -12.72 23.59 -17.79
N MET A 290 -12.40 22.57 -18.60
CA MET A 290 -11.35 21.59 -18.30
C MET A 290 -9.99 22.28 -18.13
N THR A 291 -9.68 23.19 -19.06
CA THR A 291 -8.45 23.97 -19.05
C THR A 291 -8.34 24.87 -17.83
N MET A 292 -9.44 25.49 -17.39
CA MET A 292 -9.50 26.31 -16.18
C MET A 292 -9.04 25.51 -14.94
N TRP A 293 -9.55 24.29 -14.78
CA TRP A 293 -9.19 23.41 -13.68
C TRP A 293 -7.75 22.88 -13.79
N MET A 294 -7.34 22.40 -14.98
CA MET A 294 -5.98 21.89 -15.17
C MET A 294 -4.93 22.99 -14.97
N LYS A 295 -5.24 24.25 -15.33
CA LYS A 295 -4.36 25.40 -15.06
C LYS A 295 -4.10 25.57 -13.57
N LYS A 296 -5.14 25.42 -12.74
CA LYS A 296 -5.02 25.44 -11.29
C LYS A 296 -4.18 24.25 -10.79
N PHE A 297 -4.48 23.03 -11.23
CA PHE A 297 -3.75 21.84 -10.77
C PHE A 297 -2.27 21.85 -11.15
N VAL A 298 -1.93 22.31 -12.35
CA VAL A 298 -0.54 22.45 -12.80
C VAL A 298 0.14 23.65 -12.13
N GLY A 299 -0.50 24.81 -12.13
CA GLY A 299 0.08 26.08 -11.72
C GLY A 299 0.06 26.36 -10.22
N GLU A 300 -0.76 25.66 -9.44
CA GLU A 300 -0.83 25.81 -7.97
C GLU A 300 -0.40 24.54 -7.23
N PHE A 301 -0.81 23.35 -7.72
CA PHE A 301 -0.50 22.08 -7.02
C PHE A 301 0.73 21.35 -7.56
N GLY A 302 1.23 21.74 -8.74
CA GLY A 302 2.43 21.15 -9.33
C GLY A 302 2.21 19.76 -9.93
N VAL A 303 0.98 19.45 -10.38
CA VAL A 303 0.66 18.17 -11.05
C VAL A 303 1.57 17.97 -12.27
N ALA A 304 2.13 16.76 -12.38
CA ALA A 304 3.17 16.43 -13.37
C ALA A 304 2.59 15.82 -14.65
N VAL A 305 1.43 15.17 -14.54
CA VAL A 305 0.75 14.53 -15.67
C VAL A 305 -0.73 14.86 -15.62
N ILE A 306 -1.27 15.32 -16.74
CA ILE A 306 -2.69 15.62 -16.91
C ILE A 306 -3.23 14.89 -18.14
N GLY A 307 -4.53 14.65 -18.21
CA GLY A 307 -5.20 14.13 -19.40
C GLY A 307 -6.71 14.14 -19.20
N GLY A 308 -7.43 13.24 -19.85
CA GLY A 308 -8.88 13.14 -19.73
C GLY A 308 -9.39 11.71 -19.68
N CYS A 309 -10.43 11.47 -18.88
CA CYS A 309 -11.15 10.19 -18.86
C CYS A 309 -12.50 10.34 -19.59
N CYS A 310 -13.58 9.71 -19.11
CA CYS A 310 -14.85 9.63 -19.82
C CYS A 310 -15.41 11.00 -20.25
N GLY A 311 -15.84 11.07 -21.51
CA GLY A 311 -16.40 12.29 -22.12
C GLY A 311 -15.37 13.29 -22.65
N THR A 312 -14.08 13.12 -22.33
CA THR A 312 -13.03 13.96 -22.90
C THR A 312 -12.76 13.60 -24.36
N THR A 313 -12.51 14.62 -25.18
CA THR A 313 -12.41 14.52 -26.65
C THR A 313 -11.11 15.14 -27.15
N PRO A 314 -10.72 14.94 -28.42
CA PRO A 314 -9.56 15.63 -29.00
C PRO A 314 -9.58 17.15 -28.82
N ALA A 315 -10.75 17.79 -28.78
CA ALA A 315 -10.87 19.22 -28.51
C ALA A 315 -10.41 19.59 -27.08
N HIS A 316 -10.69 18.74 -26.09
CA HIS A 316 -10.21 18.92 -24.73
C HIS A 316 -8.69 18.78 -24.67
N ILE A 317 -8.14 17.71 -25.26
CA ILE A 317 -6.70 17.45 -25.27
C ILE A 317 -5.94 18.58 -25.97
N LYS A 318 -6.47 19.11 -27.07
CA LYS A 318 -5.90 20.27 -27.75
C LYS A 318 -5.85 21.51 -26.85
N ALA A 319 -6.94 21.82 -26.16
CA ALA A 319 -6.97 22.95 -25.23
C ALA A 319 -5.97 22.76 -24.06
N LEU A 320 -5.83 21.54 -23.56
CA LEU A 320 -4.83 21.21 -22.54
C LEU A 320 -3.40 21.33 -23.05
N ARG A 321 -3.12 20.94 -24.31
CA ARG A 321 -1.82 21.13 -24.94
C ARG A 321 -1.43 22.61 -24.99
N GLU A 322 -2.34 23.46 -25.47
CA GLU A 322 -2.15 24.91 -25.54
C GLU A 322 -1.88 25.51 -24.14
N LEU A 323 -2.53 24.99 -23.10
CA LEU A 323 -2.27 25.35 -21.71
C LEU A 323 -0.84 24.99 -21.28
N ILE A 324 -0.44 23.72 -21.41
CA ILE A 324 0.85 23.27 -20.87
C ILE A 324 2.06 23.72 -21.69
N ASP A 325 1.85 24.21 -22.92
CA ASP A 325 2.87 24.93 -23.71
C ASP A 325 3.16 26.35 -23.18
N THR A 326 2.23 26.93 -22.40
CA THR A 326 2.30 28.34 -21.98
C THR A 326 2.31 28.55 -20.47
N ALA A 327 1.84 27.57 -19.70
CA ALA A 327 1.76 27.64 -18.24
C ALA A 327 2.93 26.89 -17.58
N PRO A 328 3.74 27.55 -16.72
CA PRO A 328 4.74 26.85 -15.95
C PRO A 328 4.08 25.95 -14.89
N ARG A 329 4.68 24.80 -14.63
CA ARG A 329 4.31 23.92 -13.51
C ARG A 329 4.83 24.50 -12.19
N ALA A 330 3.99 24.54 -11.16
CA ALA A 330 4.44 24.88 -9.82
C ALA A 330 5.39 23.81 -9.25
N GLU A 331 6.37 24.26 -8.46
CA GLU A 331 7.14 23.35 -7.63
C GLU A 331 6.27 22.80 -6.51
N ARG A 332 6.30 21.48 -6.32
CA ARG A 332 5.49 20.79 -5.32
C ARG A 332 6.25 20.71 -3.99
N LYS A 333 5.68 21.28 -2.94
CA LYS A 333 6.15 21.10 -1.56
C LYS A 333 5.28 20.06 -0.88
N TRP A 334 5.91 19.01 -0.37
CA TRP A 334 5.22 17.90 0.25
C TRP A 334 5.87 17.52 1.59
N GLU A 335 5.05 16.97 2.48
CA GLU A 335 5.46 16.41 3.76
C GLU A 335 4.82 15.03 3.89
N TYR A 336 5.62 13.98 3.68
CA TYR A 336 5.13 12.61 3.75
C TYR A 336 5.21 12.11 5.19
N THR A 337 4.11 11.55 5.69
CA THR A 337 4.04 10.89 6.99
C THR A 337 3.89 9.38 6.81
N PRO A 338 4.92 8.58 7.14
CA PRO A 338 4.85 7.13 7.07
C PRO A 338 3.68 6.59 7.92
N SER A 339 2.78 5.86 7.28
CA SER A 339 1.50 5.45 7.87
C SER A 339 1.17 4.00 7.52
N VAL A 340 0.50 3.29 8.41
CA VAL A 340 -0.19 2.03 8.13
C VAL A 340 -1.66 2.32 7.82
N ALA A 341 -2.40 1.37 7.25
CA ALA A 341 -3.78 1.64 6.83
C ALA A 341 -4.67 0.41 6.96
N SER A 342 -5.92 0.64 7.33
CA SER A 342 -6.99 -0.33 7.09
C SER A 342 -7.45 -0.24 5.64
N LEU A 343 -8.54 -0.92 5.29
CA LEU A 343 -9.21 -0.67 4.00
C LEU A 343 -9.77 0.75 3.90
N TYR A 344 -10.01 1.42 5.03
CA TYR A 344 -10.77 2.67 5.09
C TYR A 344 -9.89 3.89 5.35
N SER A 345 -9.02 3.82 6.35
CA SER A 345 -8.29 4.97 6.89
C SER A 345 -6.80 4.67 7.11
N ALA A 346 -6.00 5.73 7.06
CA ALA A 346 -4.58 5.70 7.41
C ALA A 346 -4.36 6.07 8.88
N VAL A 347 -3.32 5.49 9.48
CA VAL A 347 -2.83 5.79 10.82
C VAL A 347 -1.33 6.05 10.73
N PRO A 348 -0.87 7.27 11.04
CA PRO A 348 0.56 7.58 11.14
C PRO A 348 1.28 6.61 12.07
N MET A 349 2.43 6.08 11.63
CA MET A 349 3.26 5.19 12.45
C MET A 349 3.94 5.94 13.62
N ARG A 350 3.87 7.27 13.62
CA ARG A 350 4.24 8.14 14.73
C ARG A 350 3.11 9.12 14.97
N VAL A 351 2.62 9.17 16.21
CA VAL A 351 1.53 10.05 16.64
C VAL A 351 2.01 11.03 17.71
N ASP A 352 1.32 12.15 17.86
CA ASP A 352 1.54 13.14 18.91
C ASP A 352 0.21 13.41 19.64
N PRO A 353 0.12 13.18 20.97
CA PRO A 353 1.15 12.62 21.84
C PRO A 353 1.46 11.15 21.55
N ALA A 354 2.73 10.77 21.64
CA ALA A 354 3.18 9.38 21.61
C ALA A 354 2.73 8.63 22.88
N PRO A 355 2.61 7.28 22.83
CA PRO A 355 2.90 6.40 21.71
C PRO A 355 1.65 6.00 20.92
N LEU A 356 1.87 5.46 19.72
CA LEU A 356 0.83 4.73 18.99
C LEU A 356 0.48 3.44 19.76
N LEU A 357 -0.80 3.24 20.06
CA LEU A 357 -1.28 2.08 20.81
C LEU A 357 -1.69 0.95 19.87
N ILE A 358 -0.99 -0.18 19.96
CA ILE A 358 -1.35 -1.44 19.29
C ILE A 358 -2.12 -2.30 20.30
N GLY A 359 -3.40 -2.57 20.02
CA GLY A 359 -4.29 -3.30 20.93
C GLY A 359 -3.93 -4.79 21.02
N GLU A 360 -3.52 -5.25 22.21
CA GLU A 360 -2.97 -6.59 22.45
C GLU A 360 -4.01 -7.71 22.62
N ARG A 361 -5.31 -7.40 22.72
CA ARG A 361 -6.31 -8.39 23.18
C ARG A 361 -6.75 -9.39 22.12
N CYS A 362 -6.50 -9.12 20.84
CA CYS A 362 -6.81 -10.03 19.73
C CYS A 362 -5.69 -11.07 19.52
N ASN A 363 -5.20 -11.62 20.62
CA ASN A 363 -4.03 -12.49 20.66
C ASN A 363 -4.35 -13.76 21.46
N ALA A 364 -4.29 -14.93 20.82
CA ALA A 364 -4.62 -16.21 21.45
C ALA A 364 -3.59 -16.64 22.52
N ASN A 365 -2.36 -16.14 22.44
CA ASN A 365 -1.32 -16.38 23.46
C ASN A 365 -1.50 -15.45 24.67
N GLY A 366 -1.84 -14.18 24.44
CA GLY A 366 -1.93 -13.15 25.49
C GLY A 366 -3.31 -13.00 26.16
N SER A 367 -4.40 -13.37 25.47
CA SER A 367 -5.78 -13.10 25.91
C SER A 367 -6.58 -14.38 26.09
N LYS A 368 -6.85 -14.74 27.35
CA LYS A 368 -7.70 -15.91 27.69
C LYS A 368 -9.07 -15.85 27.01
N LYS A 369 -9.71 -14.67 27.01
CA LYS A 369 -11.03 -14.50 26.38
C LYS A 369 -10.95 -14.73 24.88
N PHE A 370 -9.96 -14.17 24.19
CA PHE A 370 -9.81 -14.35 22.74
C PHE A 370 -9.52 -15.81 22.38
N ARG A 371 -8.65 -16.47 23.15
CA ARG A 371 -8.36 -17.90 23.00
C ARG A 371 -9.60 -18.78 23.17
N GLU A 372 -10.47 -18.48 24.13
CA GLU A 372 -11.73 -19.20 24.33
C GLU A 372 -12.71 -19.00 23.17
N LEU A 373 -12.76 -17.80 22.59
CA LEU A 373 -13.57 -17.54 21.39
C LEU A 373 -13.03 -18.29 20.17
N LEU A 374 -11.72 -18.24 19.94
CA LEU A 374 -11.06 -18.97 18.86
C LEU A 374 -11.27 -20.48 18.99
N ALA A 375 -11.15 -21.04 20.19
CA ALA A 375 -11.40 -22.45 20.45
C ALA A 375 -12.84 -22.89 20.15
N ARG A 376 -13.81 -21.96 20.22
CA ARG A 376 -15.22 -22.18 19.87
C ARG A 376 -15.56 -21.78 18.43
N GLU A 377 -14.57 -21.31 17.66
CA GLU A 377 -14.75 -20.76 16.31
C GLU A 377 -15.77 -19.60 16.24
N ASP A 378 -15.87 -18.83 17.34
CA ASP A 378 -16.77 -17.67 17.44
C ASP A 378 -16.08 -16.41 16.87
N TYR A 379 -15.88 -16.41 15.55
CA TYR A 379 -15.21 -15.32 14.85
C TYR A 379 -15.99 -14.00 14.91
N ASP A 380 -17.31 -14.05 15.05
CA ASP A 380 -18.13 -12.84 15.20
C ASP A 380 -17.86 -12.15 16.55
N ALA A 381 -17.74 -12.92 17.64
CA ALA A 381 -17.31 -12.38 18.92
C ALA A 381 -15.85 -11.91 18.90
N MET A 382 -14.97 -12.54 18.12
CA MET A 382 -13.60 -12.06 17.91
C MET A 382 -13.58 -10.69 17.21
N VAL A 383 -14.40 -10.50 16.17
CA VAL A 383 -14.59 -9.19 15.51
C VAL A 383 -15.20 -8.17 16.47
N ALA A 384 -16.16 -8.58 17.31
CA ALA A 384 -16.72 -7.71 18.34
C ALA A 384 -15.65 -7.24 19.34
N MET A 385 -14.73 -8.14 19.73
CA MET A 385 -13.59 -7.78 20.58
C MET A 385 -12.62 -6.82 19.88
N ALA A 386 -12.36 -7.01 18.58
CA ALA A 386 -11.57 -6.06 17.80
C ALA A 386 -12.22 -4.66 17.82
N LYS A 387 -13.53 -4.57 17.59
CA LYS A 387 -14.32 -3.32 17.68
C LYS A 387 -14.34 -2.71 19.08
N GLU A 388 -14.32 -3.52 20.14
CA GLU A 388 -14.14 -3.03 21.52
C GLU A 388 -12.82 -2.28 21.67
N GLN A 389 -11.71 -2.85 21.18
CA GLN A 389 -10.40 -2.21 21.27
C GLN A 389 -10.31 -0.87 20.52
N VAL A 390 -11.05 -0.73 19.40
CA VAL A 390 -11.19 0.58 18.73
C VAL A 390 -11.79 1.63 19.67
N ARG A 391 -12.87 1.26 20.38
CA ARG A 391 -13.53 2.16 21.35
C ARG A 391 -12.69 2.43 22.60
N GLU A 392 -11.78 1.52 22.93
CA GLU A 392 -10.83 1.65 24.05
C GLU A 392 -9.62 2.54 23.70
N GLY A 393 -9.51 3.02 22.46
CA GLY A 393 -8.45 3.94 22.01
C GLY A 393 -7.24 3.27 21.36
N ALA A 394 -7.35 2.02 20.92
CA ALA A 394 -6.31 1.43 20.07
C ALA A 394 -6.25 2.16 18.71
N HIS A 395 -5.06 2.22 18.13
CA HIS A 395 -4.82 2.79 16.80
C HIS A 395 -4.53 1.70 15.76
N VAL A 396 -3.96 0.57 16.19
CA VAL A 396 -3.70 -0.64 15.38
C VAL A 396 -4.11 -1.84 16.23
N LEU A 397 -4.44 -2.98 15.61
CA LEU A 397 -4.79 -4.20 16.33
C LEU A 397 -3.79 -5.31 16.06
N ASP A 398 -3.20 -5.85 17.13
CA ASP A 398 -2.40 -7.07 17.07
C ASP A 398 -3.32 -8.27 16.91
N LEU A 399 -3.09 -9.09 15.88
CA LEU A 399 -3.88 -10.28 15.56
C LEU A 399 -2.97 -11.51 15.55
N CYS A 400 -3.07 -12.31 16.62
CA CYS A 400 -2.41 -13.60 16.75
C CYS A 400 -3.45 -14.68 17.00
N VAL A 401 -3.48 -15.70 16.14
CA VAL A 401 -4.38 -16.87 16.25
C VAL A 401 -3.60 -18.16 16.50
N ALA A 402 -2.29 -18.07 16.77
CA ALA A 402 -1.47 -19.22 17.11
C ALA A 402 -1.99 -19.89 18.38
N TYR A 403 -2.42 -21.16 18.27
CA TYR A 403 -2.84 -21.97 19.40
C TYR A 403 -2.56 -23.44 19.14
N VAL A 404 -1.92 -24.10 20.11
CA VAL A 404 -1.48 -25.48 20.00
C VAL A 404 -2.65 -26.41 19.64
N GLY A 405 -2.45 -27.21 18.59
CA GLY A 405 -3.42 -28.18 18.11
C GLY A 405 -4.48 -27.62 17.14
N ARG A 406 -4.37 -26.36 16.73
CA ARG A 406 -5.22 -25.76 15.69
C ARG A 406 -4.45 -25.52 14.39
N ASP A 407 -5.20 -25.37 13.30
CA ASP A 407 -4.67 -24.92 12.01
C ASP A 407 -4.66 -23.38 12.01
N GLU A 408 -3.51 -22.81 12.35
CA GLU A 408 -3.31 -21.36 12.44
C GLU A 408 -3.61 -20.66 11.11
N ARG A 409 -3.26 -21.28 9.97
CA ARG A 409 -3.50 -20.69 8.65
C ARG A 409 -4.99 -20.56 8.38
N ARG A 410 -5.77 -21.62 8.63
CA ARG A 410 -7.24 -21.58 8.50
C ARG A 410 -7.82 -20.49 9.41
N ASP A 411 -7.41 -20.47 10.67
CA ASP A 411 -7.94 -19.52 11.65
C ASP A 411 -7.60 -18.07 11.29
N MET A 412 -6.39 -17.82 10.77
CA MET A 412 -5.96 -16.48 10.34
C MET A 412 -6.76 -16.02 9.14
N VAL A 413 -7.00 -16.91 8.16
CA VAL A 413 -7.84 -16.62 6.99
C VAL A 413 -9.25 -16.22 7.43
N GLU A 414 -9.88 -16.98 8.32
CA GLU A 414 -11.23 -16.68 8.80
C GLU A 414 -11.30 -15.36 9.59
N ALA A 415 -10.30 -15.08 10.42
CA ALA A 415 -10.22 -13.85 11.21
C ALA A 415 -9.99 -12.62 10.30
N VAL A 416 -8.96 -12.64 9.46
CA VAL A 416 -8.60 -11.51 8.59
C VAL A 416 -9.70 -11.20 7.58
N LYS A 417 -10.29 -12.21 6.95
CA LYS A 417 -11.39 -12.03 5.99
C LYS A 417 -12.56 -11.21 6.56
N ARG A 418 -12.86 -11.39 7.86
CA ARG A 418 -13.93 -10.65 8.54
C ARG A 418 -13.44 -9.31 9.06
N MET A 419 -12.25 -9.26 9.67
CA MET A 419 -11.73 -8.01 10.26
C MET A 419 -11.39 -6.97 9.20
N ALA A 420 -10.89 -7.38 8.02
CA ALA A 420 -10.49 -6.48 6.95
C ALA A 420 -11.61 -5.55 6.45
N THR A 421 -12.88 -5.98 6.56
CA THR A 421 -14.06 -5.22 6.09
C THR A 421 -14.97 -4.76 7.23
N GLN A 422 -14.73 -5.19 8.47
CA GLN A 422 -15.59 -4.86 9.61
C GLN A 422 -14.90 -4.02 10.67
N VAL A 423 -13.57 -3.91 10.62
CA VAL A 423 -12.77 -3.17 11.60
C VAL A 423 -12.06 -2.03 10.91
N SER A 424 -12.21 -0.82 11.45
CA SER A 424 -11.69 0.41 10.86
C SER A 424 -10.19 0.63 11.10
N LEU A 425 -9.57 -0.12 12.03
CA LEU A 425 -8.15 0.02 12.36
C LEU A 425 -7.26 -0.89 11.50
N PRO A 426 -6.02 -0.46 11.21
CA PRO A 426 -4.99 -1.30 10.61
C PRO A 426 -4.71 -2.55 11.45
N LEU A 427 -4.27 -3.63 10.79
CA LEU A 427 -3.89 -4.88 11.44
C LEU A 427 -2.37 -5.02 11.54
N CYS A 428 -1.92 -5.47 12.71
CA CYS A 428 -0.61 -6.04 12.97
C CYS A 428 -0.76 -7.56 12.97
N ILE A 429 -0.30 -8.20 11.90
CA ILE A 429 -0.41 -9.65 11.68
C ILE A 429 0.71 -10.33 12.46
N ASP A 430 0.35 -11.00 13.55
CA ASP A 430 1.28 -11.66 14.47
C ASP A 430 1.29 -13.18 14.25
N SER A 431 2.38 -13.68 13.66
CA SER A 431 2.62 -15.10 13.43
C SER A 431 4.10 -15.41 13.22
N THR A 432 4.52 -16.59 13.68
CA THR A 432 5.85 -17.14 13.38
C THR A 432 5.89 -17.87 12.03
N GLU A 433 4.75 -18.25 11.47
CA GLU A 433 4.64 -19.09 10.28
C GLU A 433 4.49 -18.27 9.00
N VAL A 434 5.47 -18.34 8.10
CA VAL A 434 5.45 -17.62 6.82
C VAL A 434 4.18 -17.88 5.98
N PRO A 435 3.69 -19.13 5.84
CA PRO A 435 2.46 -19.39 5.09
C PRO A 435 1.19 -18.75 5.69
N VAL A 436 1.19 -18.47 7.00
CA VAL A 436 0.09 -17.78 7.69
C VAL A 436 0.15 -16.29 7.38
N ILE A 437 1.34 -15.69 7.47
CA ILE A 437 1.60 -14.28 7.12
C ILE A 437 1.16 -14.00 5.67
N GLU A 438 1.63 -14.83 4.72
CA GLU A 438 1.28 -14.66 3.30
C GLU A 438 -0.24 -14.76 3.08
N ALA A 439 -0.90 -15.75 3.69
CA ALA A 439 -2.34 -15.93 3.56
C ALA A 439 -3.13 -14.73 4.11
N ALA A 440 -2.69 -14.12 5.21
CA ALA A 440 -3.27 -12.91 5.76
C ALA A 440 -3.10 -11.71 4.82
N LEU A 441 -1.89 -11.48 4.30
CA LEU A 441 -1.58 -10.34 3.43
C LEU A 441 -2.37 -10.38 2.11
N LYS A 442 -2.59 -11.58 1.55
CA LYS A 442 -3.43 -11.78 0.34
C LYS A 442 -4.89 -11.39 0.54
N LEU A 443 -5.39 -11.36 1.78
CA LEU A 443 -6.77 -10.98 2.11
C LEU A 443 -6.90 -9.51 2.53
N TYR A 444 -5.78 -8.77 2.63
CA TYR A 444 -5.75 -7.47 3.28
C TYR A 444 -5.48 -6.32 2.30
N GLY A 445 -6.55 -5.59 1.97
CA GLY A 445 -6.49 -4.40 1.10
C GLY A 445 -5.75 -3.21 1.72
N GLY A 446 -5.66 -3.14 3.05
CA GLY A 446 -4.92 -2.10 3.79
C GLY A 446 -3.41 -2.32 3.85
N ARG A 447 -2.66 -1.44 4.51
CA ARG A 447 -1.23 -1.60 4.77
C ARG A 447 -1.01 -2.17 6.18
N ALA A 448 -0.60 -3.42 6.25
CA ALA A 448 -0.38 -4.15 7.51
C ALA A 448 1.00 -3.89 8.12
N ILE A 449 1.13 -4.23 9.40
CA ILE A 449 2.41 -4.50 10.07
C ILE A 449 2.58 -6.01 10.16
N ILE A 450 3.73 -6.55 9.78
CA ILE A 450 4.09 -7.95 10.03
C ILE A 450 4.84 -8.03 11.36
N ASN A 451 4.31 -8.81 12.29
CA ASN A 451 4.93 -9.14 13.56
C ASN A 451 5.32 -10.63 13.53
N SER A 452 6.58 -11.00 13.33
CA SER A 452 7.80 -10.16 13.24
C SER A 452 8.91 -10.89 12.46
N ILE A 453 10.07 -10.25 12.32
CA ILE A 453 11.34 -10.88 11.94
C ILE A 453 12.33 -10.89 13.11
N ASN A 454 13.28 -11.83 13.05
CA ASN A 454 14.47 -11.92 13.90
C ASN A 454 15.50 -12.84 13.20
N PHE A 455 16.67 -13.05 13.83
CA PHE A 455 17.71 -13.97 13.35
C PHE A 455 17.98 -15.15 14.30
N GLU A 456 17.00 -15.56 15.12
CA GLU A 456 17.17 -16.67 16.09
C GLU A 456 17.63 -17.97 15.42
N ASP A 457 16.98 -18.35 14.32
CA ASP A 457 17.32 -19.51 13.49
C ASP A 457 18.13 -19.12 12.23
N GLY A 458 18.88 -18.02 12.30
CA GLY A 458 19.53 -17.40 11.15
C GLY A 458 18.57 -16.57 10.29
N THR A 459 19.01 -16.21 9.07
CA THR A 459 18.32 -15.19 8.24
C THR A 459 17.25 -15.73 7.29
N ALA A 460 17.17 -17.05 7.09
CA ALA A 460 16.34 -17.66 6.04
C ALA A 460 14.85 -17.31 6.16
N ARG A 461 14.30 -17.28 7.38
CA ARG A 461 12.91 -16.84 7.62
C ARG A 461 12.75 -15.34 7.34
N ALA A 462 13.70 -14.53 7.80
CA ALA A 462 13.68 -13.09 7.59
C ALA A 462 13.72 -12.75 6.09
N ASP A 463 14.45 -13.52 5.27
CA ASP A 463 14.48 -13.34 3.81
C ASP A 463 13.09 -13.38 3.20
N VAL A 464 12.34 -14.44 3.51
CA VAL A 464 11.00 -14.63 2.93
C VAL A 464 10.02 -13.58 3.47
N VAL A 465 10.11 -13.23 4.76
CA VAL A 465 9.22 -12.22 5.36
C VAL A 465 9.51 -10.81 4.80
N LEU A 466 10.78 -10.45 4.61
CA LEU A 466 11.17 -9.17 4.01
C LEU A 466 10.75 -9.09 2.53
N GLU A 467 10.83 -10.19 1.80
CA GLU A 467 10.31 -10.29 0.44
C GLU A 467 8.78 -10.10 0.42
N LEU A 468 8.04 -10.75 1.31
CA LEU A 468 6.60 -10.55 1.47
C LEU A 468 6.28 -9.09 1.84
N ALA A 469 7.03 -8.49 2.76
CA ALA A 469 6.83 -7.10 3.15
C ALA A 469 6.92 -6.16 1.93
N ARG A 470 7.90 -6.36 1.04
CA ARG A 470 8.00 -5.62 -0.21
C ARG A 470 6.89 -5.92 -1.20
N LYS A 471 6.57 -7.20 -1.41
CA LYS A 471 5.53 -7.63 -2.36
C LYS A 471 4.13 -7.16 -1.98
N PHE A 472 3.86 -6.94 -0.68
CA PHE A 472 2.56 -6.52 -0.15
C PHE A 472 2.54 -5.09 0.43
N GLY A 473 3.68 -4.38 0.40
CA GLY A 473 3.83 -3.01 0.91
C GLY A 473 3.66 -2.88 2.43
N ALA A 474 4.01 -3.92 3.19
CA ALA A 474 3.83 -3.99 4.64
C ALA A 474 5.02 -3.40 5.41
N ALA A 475 4.76 -2.88 6.61
CA ALA A 475 5.80 -2.58 7.60
C ALA A 475 6.18 -3.85 8.38
N VAL A 476 7.33 -3.86 9.05
CA VAL A 476 7.86 -5.05 9.74
C VAL A 476 8.36 -4.70 11.13
N ILE A 477 7.88 -5.43 12.14
CA ILE A 477 8.48 -5.45 13.47
C ILE A 477 9.72 -6.36 13.46
N ALA A 478 10.85 -5.82 13.89
CA ALA A 478 12.12 -6.51 14.03
C ALA A 478 12.47 -6.65 15.51
N LEU A 479 12.43 -7.88 16.02
CA LEU A 479 12.85 -8.19 17.37
C LEU A 479 14.38 -8.25 17.43
N VAL A 480 15.00 -7.64 18.44
CA VAL A 480 16.46 -7.71 18.64
C VAL A 480 16.91 -9.07 19.21
N ILE A 481 16.70 -10.11 18.40
CA ILE A 481 17.05 -11.51 18.68
C ILE A 481 17.92 -12.00 17.51
N ASP A 482 19.03 -12.64 17.83
CA ASP A 482 19.92 -13.27 16.86
C ASP A 482 20.25 -14.72 17.25
N GLU A 483 21.22 -15.34 16.58
CA GLU A 483 21.59 -16.73 16.78
C GLU A 483 22.13 -17.01 18.21
N GLU A 484 22.50 -15.97 18.95
CA GLU A 484 22.89 -16.02 20.37
C GLU A 484 21.69 -15.76 21.31
N GLY A 485 20.47 -15.73 20.77
CA GLY A 485 19.22 -15.55 21.49
C GLY A 485 18.83 -14.08 21.70
N GLN A 486 17.95 -13.86 22.68
CA GLN A 486 17.37 -12.54 22.95
C GLN A 486 18.40 -11.57 23.55
N ALA A 487 18.52 -10.35 23.01
CA ALA A 487 19.43 -9.35 23.57
C ALA A 487 18.87 -8.73 24.86
N VAL A 488 19.54 -9.02 25.99
CA VAL A 488 19.19 -8.48 27.31
C VAL A 488 19.89 -7.15 27.58
N ASP A 489 21.19 -7.07 27.32
CA ASP A 489 22.01 -5.89 27.58
C ASP A 489 21.96 -4.85 26.44
N PHE A 490 22.33 -3.62 26.76
CA PHE A 490 22.28 -2.49 25.84
C PHE A 490 23.11 -2.69 24.57
N ASP A 491 24.36 -3.15 24.69
CA ASP A 491 25.28 -3.23 23.55
C ASP A 491 24.80 -4.25 22.52
N ARG A 492 24.33 -5.43 22.99
CA ARG A 492 23.73 -6.44 22.11
C ARG A 492 22.47 -5.93 21.42
N LYS A 493 21.56 -5.26 22.14
CA LYS A 493 20.32 -4.71 21.53
C LYS A 493 20.65 -3.81 20.35
N ILE A 494 21.65 -2.93 20.49
CA ILE A 494 22.06 -2.01 19.43
C ILE A 494 22.79 -2.70 18.29
N ALA A 495 23.68 -3.66 18.60
CA ALA A 495 24.40 -4.42 17.58
C ALA A 495 23.42 -5.20 16.68
N ILE A 496 22.43 -5.88 17.27
CA ILE A 496 21.44 -6.65 16.51
C ILE A 496 20.51 -5.73 15.73
N ALA A 497 20.02 -4.63 16.33
CA ALA A 497 19.17 -3.67 15.63
C ALA A 497 19.88 -3.11 14.37
N GLN A 498 21.16 -2.73 14.50
CA GLN A 498 21.96 -2.27 13.36
C GLN A 498 22.12 -3.35 12.30
N ARG A 499 22.41 -4.60 12.71
CA ARG A 499 22.55 -5.74 11.79
C ARG A 499 21.26 -6.00 11.02
N ILE A 500 20.11 -6.02 11.69
CA ILE A 500 18.80 -6.21 11.04
C ILE A 500 18.50 -5.05 10.10
N ARG A 501 18.75 -3.80 10.51
CA ARG A 501 18.56 -2.62 9.66
C ARG A 501 19.35 -2.74 8.36
N ASP A 502 20.64 -3.03 8.45
CA ASP A 502 21.49 -3.11 7.27
C ASP A 502 21.10 -4.28 6.37
N TYR A 503 20.70 -5.40 6.96
CA TYR A 503 20.16 -6.54 6.23
C TYR A 503 18.89 -6.18 5.44
N ALA A 504 17.87 -5.66 6.13
CA ALA A 504 16.58 -5.35 5.53
C ALA A 504 16.65 -4.20 4.51
N VAL A 505 17.42 -3.15 4.81
CA VAL A 505 17.51 -1.97 3.94
C VAL A 505 18.46 -2.19 2.77
N GLN A 506 19.68 -2.70 3.03
CA GLN A 506 20.72 -2.76 2.00
C GLN A 506 20.61 -4.02 1.14
N GLN A 507 20.24 -5.16 1.72
CA GLN A 507 20.21 -6.44 0.99
C GLN A 507 18.82 -6.74 0.41
N HIS A 508 17.76 -6.37 1.13
CA HIS A 508 16.39 -6.60 0.70
C HIS A 508 15.71 -5.37 0.09
N GLY A 509 16.30 -4.18 0.23
CA GLY A 509 15.73 -2.95 -0.34
C GLY A 509 14.42 -2.52 0.34
N LEU A 510 14.21 -2.87 1.60
CA LEU A 510 13.14 -2.29 2.42
C LEU A 510 13.51 -0.85 2.79
N ARG A 511 12.52 0.00 3.03
CA ARG A 511 12.78 1.38 3.47
C ARG A 511 12.98 1.38 4.98
N GLU A 512 13.87 2.25 5.45
CA GLU A 512 14.12 2.38 6.90
C GLU A 512 12.86 2.79 7.67
N GLU A 513 11.96 3.56 7.04
CA GLU A 513 10.67 3.98 7.60
C GLU A 513 9.65 2.85 7.78
N ASP A 514 9.86 1.70 7.12
CA ASP A 514 9.01 0.52 7.21
C ASP A 514 9.49 -0.45 8.31
N LEU A 515 10.64 -0.17 8.94
CA LEU A 515 11.20 -0.96 10.03
C LEU A 515 10.80 -0.43 11.40
N ILE A 516 10.33 -1.33 12.26
CA ILE A 516 9.90 -1.06 13.62
C ILE A 516 10.70 -1.96 14.56
N PHE A 517 11.65 -1.41 15.32
CA PHE A 517 12.47 -2.19 16.25
C PHE A 517 11.75 -2.44 17.57
N ASP A 518 11.58 -3.71 17.93
CA ASP A 518 11.26 -4.08 19.30
C ASP A 518 12.56 -4.32 20.07
N ALA A 519 12.85 -3.42 21.00
CA ALA A 519 14.05 -3.46 21.82
C ALA A 519 13.98 -4.52 22.94
N LEU A 520 12.93 -5.35 22.99
CA LEU A 520 12.65 -6.41 23.96
C LEU A 520 12.55 -5.94 25.40
N THR A 521 11.34 -6.03 25.95
CA THR A 521 11.04 -5.88 27.38
C THR A 521 11.07 -7.24 28.09
N PHE A 522 11.85 -7.33 29.17
CA PHE A 522 11.91 -8.51 30.03
C PHE A 522 11.21 -8.27 31.36
N THR A 523 10.79 -9.34 32.04
CA THR A 523 10.13 -9.26 33.33
C THR A 523 11.09 -8.76 34.41
N LEU A 524 10.76 -7.63 35.04
CA LEU A 524 11.63 -6.98 36.02
C LEU A 524 11.51 -7.60 37.44
N GLY A 525 10.37 -8.22 37.74
CA GLY A 525 10.04 -8.77 39.06
C GLY A 525 10.52 -10.21 39.32
N THR A 526 11.42 -10.78 38.52
CA THR A 526 11.82 -12.20 38.62
C THR A 526 12.80 -12.50 39.74
N GLY A 527 13.56 -11.49 40.20
CA GLY A 527 14.67 -11.67 41.14
C GLY A 527 15.95 -12.25 40.53
N GLN A 528 16.02 -12.40 39.19
CA GLN A 528 17.22 -12.82 38.49
C GLN A 528 18.20 -11.65 38.32
N GLU A 529 19.42 -11.79 38.83
CA GLU A 529 20.40 -10.70 38.82
C GLU A 529 20.84 -10.33 37.38
N GLU A 530 20.79 -11.27 36.45
CA GLU A 530 21.11 -11.05 35.02
C GLU A 530 20.08 -10.14 34.32
N LEU A 531 18.81 -10.16 34.76
CA LEU A 531 17.75 -9.32 34.19
C LEU A 531 17.61 -7.98 34.92
N ARG A 532 18.41 -7.74 35.96
CA ARG A 532 18.37 -6.55 36.82
C ARG A 532 18.35 -5.24 36.04
N ARG A 533 19.22 -5.12 35.03
CA ARG A 533 19.39 -3.91 34.22
C ARG A 533 18.53 -3.87 32.96
N SER A 534 17.76 -4.92 32.70
CA SER A 534 17.01 -5.07 31.44
C SER A 534 16.05 -3.89 31.18
N GLY A 535 15.47 -3.29 32.22
CA GLY A 535 14.61 -2.12 32.10
C GLY A 535 15.34 -0.87 31.56
N VAL A 536 16.41 -0.45 32.26
CA VAL A 536 17.23 0.71 31.86
C VAL A 536 17.91 0.48 30.51
N ASP A 537 18.39 -0.74 30.25
CA ASP A 537 19.06 -1.07 29.00
C ASP A 537 18.08 -1.04 27.82
N THR A 538 16.81 -1.41 28.02
CA THR A 538 15.75 -1.24 27.01
C THR A 538 15.46 0.23 26.71
N ILE A 539 15.30 1.06 27.76
CA ILE A 539 15.05 2.51 27.60
C ILE A 539 16.22 3.19 26.87
N ASN A 540 17.45 2.84 27.24
CA ASN A 540 18.64 3.36 26.57
C ASN A 540 18.74 2.87 25.13
N ALA A 541 18.39 1.61 24.86
CA ALA A 541 18.40 1.07 23.53
C ALA A 541 17.41 1.79 22.61
N ILE A 542 16.19 2.10 23.09
CA ILE A 542 15.21 2.91 22.35
C ILE A 542 15.83 4.26 21.96
N ARG A 543 16.40 4.98 22.93
CA ARG A 543 17.04 6.28 22.68
C ARG A 543 18.13 6.21 21.63
N GLU A 544 18.96 5.17 21.69
CA GLU A 544 20.09 5.01 20.78
C GLU A 544 19.65 4.54 19.39
N ILE A 545 18.62 3.68 19.29
CA ILE A 545 17.97 3.31 18.02
C ILE A 545 17.45 4.56 17.32
N LYS A 546 16.69 5.42 18.02
CA LYS A 546 16.17 6.67 17.45
C LYS A 546 17.26 7.61 16.98
N ARG A 547 18.42 7.61 17.66
CA ARG A 547 19.57 8.44 17.29
C ARG A 547 20.31 7.90 16.05
N ARG A 548 20.52 6.57 15.96
CA ARG A 548 21.28 5.93 14.88
C ARG A 548 20.46 5.68 13.62
N MET A 549 19.17 5.40 13.78
CA MET A 549 18.24 4.97 12.73
C MET A 549 16.99 5.85 12.76
N PRO A 550 17.11 7.16 12.43
CA PRO A 550 16.02 8.12 12.59
C PRO A 550 14.80 7.85 11.71
N GLY A 551 14.97 7.13 10.58
CA GLY A 551 13.86 6.69 9.74
C GLY A 551 13.03 5.59 10.41
N ALA A 552 13.67 4.71 11.18
CA ALA A 552 13.02 3.59 11.83
C ALA A 552 12.13 4.01 13.00
N LYS A 553 11.21 3.13 13.35
CA LYS A 553 10.33 3.27 14.51
C LYS A 553 10.74 2.29 15.60
N THR A 554 10.26 2.49 16.81
CA THR A 554 10.44 1.56 17.93
C THR A 554 9.10 1.15 18.52
N VAL A 555 8.98 -0.12 18.89
CA VAL A 555 7.81 -0.69 19.57
C VAL A 555 8.23 -1.44 20.82
N LEU A 556 7.30 -1.66 21.75
CA LEU A 556 7.49 -2.58 22.87
C LEU A 556 6.24 -3.40 23.14
N GLY A 557 6.41 -4.70 23.38
CA GLY A 557 5.48 -5.52 24.15
C GLY A 557 5.47 -5.14 25.63
N LEU A 558 4.82 -4.04 26.00
CA LEU A 558 4.92 -3.45 27.34
C LEU A 558 4.54 -4.43 28.45
N SER A 559 3.52 -5.26 28.23
CA SER A 559 2.98 -6.21 29.21
C SER A 559 3.98 -7.26 29.69
N ASN A 560 5.13 -7.42 29.03
CA ASN A 560 6.20 -8.35 29.42
C ASN A 560 6.98 -7.88 30.66
N CYS A 561 7.10 -6.57 30.90
CA CYS A 561 7.89 -6.04 32.01
C CYS A 561 7.31 -6.40 33.38
N SER A 562 5.99 -6.64 33.44
CA SER A 562 5.23 -6.86 34.67
C SER A 562 4.66 -8.28 34.81
N PHE A 563 5.15 -9.25 34.02
CA PHE A 563 4.73 -10.64 34.15
C PHE A 563 4.92 -11.19 35.58
N GLY A 564 3.98 -12.00 36.06
CA GLY A 564 3.98 -12.53 37.43
C GLY A 564 3.56 -11.57 38.55
N LEU A 565 3.42 -10.25 38.30
CA LEU A 565 2.99 -9.29 39.31
C LEU A 565 1.46 -9.21 39.45
N SER A 566 0.99 -8.67 40.60
CA SER A 566 -0.44 -8.46 40.86
C SER A 566 -1.08 -7.48 39.86
N PRO A 567 -2.38 -7.59 39.53
CA PRO A 567 -3.03 -6.74 38.53
C PRO A 567 -2.84 -5.23 38.74
N LEU A 568 -2.88 -4.75 40.00
CA LEU A 568 -2.65 -3.34 40.31
C LEU A 568 -1.19 -2.95 40.10
N THR A 569 -0.26 -3.77 40.59
CA THR A 569 1.19 -3.55 40.41
C THR A 569 1.57 -3.50 38.93
N ARG A 570 0.95 -4.36 38.10
CA ARG A 570 1.15 -4.36 36.64
C ARG A 570 0.74 -3.03 36.01
N GLN A 571 -0.42 -2.48 36.38
CA GLN A 571 -0.88 -1.20 35.84
C GLN A 571 0.07 -0.06 36.18
N VAL A 572 0.55 0.00 37.44
CA VAL A 572 1.52 1.01 37.88
C VAL A 572 2.84 0.85 37.11
N LEU A 573 3.43 -0.35 37.12
CA LEU A 573 4.72 -0.59 36.47
C LEU A 573 4.66 -0.34 34.95
N ASN A 574 3.62 -0.85 34.27
CA ASN A 574 3.45 -0.62 32.83
C ASN A 574 3.33 0.88 32.53
N SER A 575 2.57 1.63 33.31
CA SER A 575 2.36 3.07 33.07
C SER A 575 3.64 3.89 33.28
N VAL A 576 4.41 3.57 34.34
CA VAL A 576 5.70 4.24 34.63
C VAL A 576 6.76 3.87 33.61
N PHE A 577 6.86 2.59 33.25
CA PHE A 577 7.80 2.13 32.23
C PHE A 577 7.48 2.79 30.87
N LEU A 578 6.21 2.81 30.47
CA LEU A 578 5.78 3.43 29.23
C LEU A 578 6.11 4.92 29.19
N HIS A 579 5.90 5.64 30.29
CA HIS A 579 6.26 7.05 30.39
C HIS A 579 7.74 7.28 30.07
N HIS A 580 8.65 6.56 30.74
CA HIS A 580 10.08 6.72 30.50
C HIS A 580 10.53 6.21 29.12
N ALA A 581 9.87 5.19 28.58
CA ALA A 581 10.13 4.73 27.22
C ALA A 581 9.72 5.79 26.18
N VAL A 582 8.58 6.46 26.37
CA VAL A 582 8.14 7.59 25.52
C VAL A 582 9.09 8.77 25.65
N GLU A 583 9.57 9.12 26.85
CA GLU A 583 10.62 10.12 27.04
C GLU A 583 11.94 9.77 26.32
N ALA A 584 12.23 8.48 26.19
CA ALA A 584 13.38 7.99 25.42
C ALA A 584 13.15 7.97 23.90
N GLY A 585 11.92 8.19 23.44
CA GLY A 585 11.56 8.28 22.02
C GLY A 585 10.76 7.09 21.48
N LEU A 586 10.10 6.30 22.34
CA LEU A 586 9.24 5.20 21.92
C LEU A 586 8.10 5.68 21.02
N ASP A 587 8.03 5.14 19.79
CA ASP A 587 6.96 5.47 18.83
C ASP A 587 5.66 4.67 19.08
N MET A 588 5.75 3.38 19.42
CA MET A 588 4.61 2.46 19.50
C MET A 588 4.65 1.58 20.75
N ALA A 589 3.50 1.10 21.21
CA ALA A 589 3.42 0.11 22.29
C ALA A 589 2.27 -0.89 22.07
N ILE A 590 2.58 -2.19 22.19
CA ILE A 590 1.59 -3.27 22.22
C ILE A 590 1.06 -3.37 23.65
N VAL A 591 -0.18 -2.95 23.85
CA VAL A 591 -0.79 -2.76 25.17
C VAL A 591 -2.30 -2.98 25.19
N HIS A 592 -2.83 -3.25 26.38
CA HIS A 592 -4.24 -3.01 26.68
C HIS A 592 -4.46 -1.53 26.96
N ALA A 593 -4.86 -0.77 25.94
CA ALA A 593 -5.00 0.70 25.97
C ALA A 593 -5.74 1.23 27.21
N SER A 594 -6.86 0.59 27.59
CA SER A 594 -7.69 1.01 28.74
C SER A 594 -7.02 0.86 30.12
N LYS A 595 -5.86 0.19 30.20
CA LYS A 595 -5.14 -0.10 31.46
C LYS A 595 -3.93 0.81 31.70
N ILE A 596 -3.60 1.67 30.76
CA ILE A 596 -2.54 2.67 30.92
C ILE A 596 -3.12 3.86 31.68
N MET A 597 -2.45 4.26 32.76
CA MET A 597 -2.87 5.39 33.60
C MET A 597 -1.89 6.56 33.45
N PRO A 598 -2.38 7.81 33.34
CA PRO A 598 -1.53 8.98 33.46
C PRO A 598 -0.81 9.01 34.81
N LEU A 599 0.47 9.39 34.83
CA LEU A 599 1.30 9.37 36.04
C LEU A 599 0.68 10.14 37.22
N TYR A 600 0.03 11.28 36.97
CA TYR A 600 -0.58 12.09 38.03
C TYR A 600 -1.77 11.41 38.74
N ARG A 601 -2.28 10.29 38.20
CA ARG A 601 -3.33 9.46 38.84
C ARG A 601 -2.76 8.31 39.67
N LEU A 602 -1.46 8.05 39.59
CA LEU A 602 -0.78 6.99 40.34
C LEU A 602 -0.40 7.48 41.74
N ASP A 603 -0.29 6.54 42.69
CA ASP A 603 0.25 6.86 44.01
C ASP A 603 1.76 7.12 43.92
N GLN A 604 2.24 8.14 44.63
CA GLN A 604 3.64 8.59 44.53
C GLN A 604 4.63 7.48 44.88
N ARG A 605 4.34 6.68 45.92
CA ARG A 605 5.19 5.56 46.33
C ARG A 605 5.27 4.48 45.24
N GLY A 606 4.15 4.17 44.59
CA GLY A 606 4.09 3.23 43.47
C GLY A 606 4.91 3.71 42.27
N VAL A 607 4.87 5.02 41.98
CA VAL A 607 5.73 5.63 40.94
C VAL A 607 7.20 5.47 41.31
N GLU A 608 7.59 5.87 42.51
CA GLU A 608 8.98 5.76 43.00
C GLU A 608 9.51 4.32 42.91
N LEU A 609 8.75 3.35 43.42
CA LEU A 609 9.13 1.93 43.38
C LEU A 609 9.24 1.39 41.95
N ALA A 610 8.32 1.77 41.06
CA ALA A 610 8.35 1.34 39.66
C ALA A 610 9.51 1.98 38.89
N THR A 611 9.83 3.25 39.16
CA THR A 611 11.01 3.94 38.60
C THR A 611 12.29 3.29 39.12
N ASP A 612 12.39 3.01 40.41
CA ASP A 612 13.56 2.34 41.00
C ASP A 612 13.77 0.93 40.44
N LEU A 613 12.68 0.18 40.23
CA LEU A 613 12.73 -1.12 39.57
C LEU A 613 13.14 -1.01 38.09
N THR A 614 12.67 0.02 37.39
CA THR A 614 12.97 0.24 35.96
C THR A 614 14.43 0.62 35.75
N PHE A 615 14.98 1.49 36.62
CA PHE A 615 16.33 2.02 36.48
C PHE A 615 17.39 1.33 37.33
N ASP A 616 17.00 0.29 38.08
CA ASP A 616 17.88 -0.43 39.00
C ASP A 616 18.52 0.47 40.08
N ASN A 617 17.72 1.39 40.64
CA ASN A 617 18.17 2.32 41.69
C ASN A 617 18.16 1.71 43.11
N ARG A 618 18.35 0.40 43.24
CA ARG A 618 18.23 -0.30 44.52
C ARG A 618 19.15 0.32 45.57
N LYS A 619 18.57 0.71 46.70
CA LYS A 619 19.30 1.05 47.93
C LYS A 619 19.22 -0.14 48.85
N TYR A 620 20.37 -0.72 49.19
CA TYR A 620 20.43 -1.62 50.33
C TYR A 620 20.45 -0.73 51.57
N GLU A 621 19.39 -0.76 52.37
CA GLU A 621 19.56 -0.38 53.77
C GLU A 621 20.56 -1.40 54.33
N GLU A 622 21.71 -0.93 54.83
CA GLU A 622 22.52 -1.74 55.71
C GLU A 622 21.59 -2.19 56.83
N ILE A 623 21.17 -3.45 56.81
CA ILE A 623 20.61 -4.08 58.00
C ILE A 623 21.79 -4.08 58.97
N ALA A 624 21.87 -3.04 59.78
CA ALA A 624 22.80 -2.95 60.87
C ALA A 624 22.65 -4.25 61.65
N ALA A 625 23.74 -5.03 61.68
CA ALA A 625 23.91 -6.13 62.59
C ALA A 625 23.98 -5.56 64.01
N GLU A 626 22.83 -5.14 64.55
CA GLU A 626 22.61 -4.85 65.97
C GLU A 626 21.62 -5.88 66.52
N LEU A 627 22.00 -7.14 66.45
CA LEU A 627 21.51 -8.22 67.31
C LEU A 627 22.67 -9.20 67.53
N GLU A 628 23.64 -8.80 68.36
CA GLU A 628 24.46 -9.72 69.16
C GLU A 628 24.05 -9.62 70.63
#